data_AF-A0A0B7N8Z7-F1
#
_entry.id   AF-A0A0B7N8Z7-F1
#
_cell.length_a   1.000
_cell.length_b   1.000
_cell.length_c   1.000
_cell.angle_alpha   90.00
_cell.angle_beta   90.00
_cell.angle_gamma   90.00
#
_symmetry.space_group_name_H-M   'P 1'
#
loop_
_entity.id
_entity.type
_entity.pdbx_description
1 polymer ?
#
loop_
_entity_poly.entity_id
_entity_poly.type
_entity_poly.pdbx_seq_one_letter_code
_entity_poly.pdbx_strand_id
1 'polypeptide(L)'
;MEQSQLQAQLDPNTYQELEALRGKLWSLQETFSTHLTYLKEPKFPFTWPDLLNKFNMLTAKFASLSEDFYSYTEKASNATLPKLMVHPYIPTTTEQETNILSVLLRTKLIPDIEKLEAETQATIAQELLSDNNNLPTASQMSHNADDEQLIHNQLNQWNHLLERHDRLAVDAANFISELSSDHRPNFMLRYEDQIDQEDDDQEDEEMGEEEEWEKMGFPSQEIWKKWKLECLLNFYSSGKNEVIGSDLKKLATTANNATKK
;
A
#
# COMPACT_ATOMS: atom_id res chain seq x y z
N MET A 1 -14.12 14.25 -59.28
CA MET A 1 -14.22 13.08 -58.39
C MET A 1 -13.91 13.58 -56.99
N GLU A 2 -14.95 14.11 -56.34
CA GLU A 2 -14.88 14.54 -54.95
C GLU A 2 -14.93 13.28 -54.08
N GLN A 3 -13.77 12.86 -53.58
CA GLN A 3 -13.76 11.92 -52.46
C GLN A 3 -14.31 12.67 -51.27
N SER A 4 -15.55 12.36 -50.90
CA SER A 4 -16.13 12.72 -49.62
C SER A 4 -15.19 12.23 -48.53
N GLN A 5 -14.38 13.14 -48.00
CA GLN A 5 -13.62 12.94 -46.77
C GLN A 5 -14.65 12.77 -45.66
N LEU A 6 -15.06 11.52 -45.41
CA LEU A 6 -15.63 11.12 -44.14
C LEU A 6 -14.53 11.37 -43.10
N GLN A 7 -14.49 12.57 -42.53
CA GLN A 7 -13.84 12.78 -41.25
C GLN A 7 -14.54 11.84 -40.28
N ALA A 8 -13.91 10.72 -39.96
CA ALA A 8 -14.31 9.87 -38.85
C ALA A 8 -14.16 10.71 -37.58
N GLN A 9 -15.21 11.45 -37.22
CA GLN A 9 -15.26 12.16 -35.97
C GLN A 9 -15.42 11.13 -34.87
N LEU A 10 -14.46 11.09 -33.94
CA LEU A 10 -14.58 10.28 -32.74
C LEU A 10 -15.82 10.72 -31.96
N ASP A 11 -16.50 9.75 -31.34
CA ASP A 11 -17.60 10.03 -30.42
C ASP A 11 -17.10 10.98 -29.31
N PRO A 12 -17.81 12.07 -28.99
CA PRO A 12 -17.40 13.02 -27.96
C PRO A 12 -17.06 12.39 -26.61
N ASN A 13 -17.74 11.30 -26.22
CA ASN A 13 -17.42 10.59 -24.97
C ASN A 13 -16.06 9.91 -25.07
N THR A 14 -15.79 9.22 -26.17
CA THR A 14 -14.49 8.58 -26.42
C THR A 14 -13.34 9.59 -26.37
N TYR A 15 -13.54 10.78 -26.95
CA TYR A 15 -12.55 11.85 -26.89
C TYR A 15 -12.29 12.31 -25.44
N GLN A 16 -13.35 12.48 -24.64
CA GLN A 16 -13.22 12.86 -23.23
C GLN A 16 -12.49 11.79 -22.41
N GLU A 17 -12.80 10.52 -22.64
CA GLU A 17 -12.15 9.38 -21.98
C GLU A 17 -10.66 9.30 -22.34
N LEU A 18 -10.30 9.47 -23.61
CA LEU A 18 -8.91 9.52 -24.06
C LEU A 18 -8.16 10.73 -23.48
N GLU A 19 -8.79 11.90 -23.39
CA GLU A 19 -8.16 13.08 -22.80
C GLU A 19 -7.98 12.93 -21.28
N ALA A 20 -8.92 12.28 -20.58
CA ALA A 20 -8.79 11.94 -19.17
C ALA A 20 -7.61 10.96 -18.94
N LEU A 21 -7.53 9.89 -19.72
CA LEU A 21 -6.41 8.94 -19.68
C LEU A 21 -5.08 9.62 -20.01
N ARG A 22 -5.05 10.49 -21.01
CA ARG A 22 -3.87 11.27 -21.38
C ARG A 22 -3.39 12.15 -20.22
N GLY A 23 -4.31 12.85 -19.55
CA GLY A 23 -3.99 13.68 -18.38
C GLY A 23 -3.38 12.87 -17.24
N LYS A 24 -3.96 11.70 -16.93
CA LYS A 24 -3.42 10.78 -15.92
C LYS A 24 -2.06 10.21 -16.31
N LEU A 25 -1.87 9.81 -17.57
CA LEU A 25 -0.61 9.29 -18.09
C LEU A 25 0.49 10.35 -18.05
N TRP A 26 0.17 11.60 -18.39
CA TRP A 26 1.11 12.71 -18.29
C TRP A 26 1.51 13.00 -16.84
N SER A 27 0.55 13.00 -15.91
CA SER A 27 0.82 13.14 -14.47
C SER A 27 1.71 12.01 -13.93
N LEU A 28 1.50 10.78 -14.41
CA LEU A 28 2.34 9.63 -14.06
C LEU A 28 3.76 9.79 -14.62
N GLN A 29 3.90 10.18 -15.89
CA GLN A 29 5.18 10.44 -16.53
C GLN A 29 5.99 11.54 -15.82
N GLU A 30 5.34 12.64 -15.43
CA GLU A 30 5.96 13.72 -14.66
C GLU A 30 6.51 13.19 -13.33
N THR A 31 5.69 12.41 -12.61
CA THR A 31 6.08 11.77 -11.35
C THR A 31 7.29 10.85 -11.51
N PHE A 32 7.29 10.00 -12.54
CA PHE A 32 8.44 9.16 -12.89
C PHE A 32 9.69 9.99 -13.19
N SER A 33 9.56 11.08 -13.93
CA SER A 33 10.67 11.95 -14.30
C SER A 33 11.28 12.65 -13.08
N THR A 34 10.45 13.13 -12.16
CA THR A 34 10.88 13.71 -10.88
C THR A 34 11.56 12.67 -10.00
N HIS A 35 10.99 11.46 -9.89
CA HIS A 35 11.58 10.37 -9.12
C HIS A 35 12.92 9.91 -9.71
N LEU A 36 13.02 9.79 -11.02
CA LEU A 36 14.26 9.41 -11.69
C LEU A 36 15.35 10.47 -11.50
N THR A 37 14.99 11.76 -11.59
CA THR A 37 15.91 12.86 -11.29
C THR A 37 16.39 12.80 -9.84
N TYR A 38 15.48 12.56 -8.89
CA TYR A 38 15.81 12.38 -7.48
C TYR A 38 16.78 11.20 -7.24
N LEU A 39 16.58 10.07 -7.93
CA LEU A 39 17.48 8.92 -7.83
C LEU A 39 18.85 9.15 -8.48
N LYS A 40 18.92 9.98 -9.54
CA LYS A 40 20.16 10.29 -10.27
C LYS A 40 21.03 11.33 -9.57
N GLU A 41 20.45 12.27 -8.84
CA GLU A 41 21.17 13.31 -8.11
C GLU A 41 21.01 13.14 -6.59
N PRO A 42 21.67 12.14 -5.98
CA PRO A 42 21.66 11.99 -4.53
C PRO A 42 22.44 13.15 -3.89
N LYS A 43 21.75 14.23 -3.54
CA LYS A 43 22.35 15.34 -2.79
C LYS A 43 22.70 14.93 -1.36
N PHE A 44 22.08 13.87 -0.83
CA PHE A 44 22.25 13.31 0.51
C PHE A 44 21.88 11.81 0.50
N PRO A 45 22.28 11.01 1.50
CA PRO A 45 21.87 9.61 1.58
C PRO A 45 20.33 9.52 1.63
N PHE A 46 19.76 8.71 0.74
CA PHE A 46 18.32 8.47 0.67
C PHE A 46 17.79 7.98 2.02
N THR A 47 16.69 8.56 2.47
CA THR A 47 15.97 8.02 3.63
C THR A 47 14.88 7.09 3.12
N TRP A 48 14.77 5.89 3.72
CA TRP A 48 13.74 4.92 3.35
C TRP A 48 12.31 5.50 3.35
N PRO A 49 11.91 6.33 4.34
CA PRO A 49 10.58 6.96 4.31
C PRO A 49 10.34 7.84 3.09
N ASP A 50 11.34 8.61 2.63
CA ASP A 50 11.18 9.45 1.44
C ASP A 50 11.06 8.60 0.17
N LEU A 51 11.85 7.52 0.06
CA LEU A 51 11.73 6.58 -1.06
C LEU A 51 10.35 5.89 -1.07
N LEU A 52 9.89 5.42 0.08
CA LEU A 52 8.58 4.79 0.24
C LEU A 52 7.45 5.75 -0.13
N ASN A 53 7.52 7.01 0.31
CA ASN A 53 6.52 8.02 -0.04
C ASN A 53 6.45 8.25 -1.56
N LYS A 54 7.60 8.30 -2.24
CA LYS A 54 7.65 8.39 -3.71
C LYS A 54 7.04 7.16 -4.37
N PHE A 55 7.32 5.95 -3.89
CA PHE A 55 6.67 4.74 -4.40
C PHE A 55 5.15 4.73 -4.16
N ASN A 56 4.68 5.17 -2.99
CA ASN A 56 3.26 5.27 -2.70
C ASN A 56 2.55 6.27 -3.62
N MET A 57 3.17 7.42 -3.91
CA MET A 57 2.64 8.38 -4.88
C MET A 57 2.51 7.78 -6.28
N LEU A 58 3.53 7.03 -6.71
CA LEU A 58 3.52 6.35 -8.02
C LEU A 58 2.43 5.27 -8.07
N THR A 59 2.32 4.47 -7.01
CA THR A 59 1.32 3.41 -6.87
C THR A 59 -0.10 3.98 -6.92
N ALA A 60 -0.37 5.07 -6.20
CA ALA A 60 -1.67 5.73 -6.21
C ALA A 60 -2.03 6.28 -7.60
N LYS A 61 -1.09 6.92 -8.30
CA LYS A 61 -1.31 7.43 -9.66
C LYS A 61 -1.51 6.30 -10.67
N PHE A 62 -0.77 5.21 -10.54
CA PHE A 62 -0.93 4.03 -11.39
C PHE A 62 -2.28 3.35 -11.15
N ALA A 63 -2.67 3.10 -9.89
CA ALA A 63 -3.96 2.52 -9.55
C ALA A 63 -5.13 3.34 -10.11
N SER A 64 -5.07 4.68 -9.98
CA SER A 64 -6.09 5.57 -10.55
C SER A 64 -6.14 5.55 -12.08
N LEU A 65 -5.01 5.34 -12.77
CA LEU A 65 -4.98 5.17 -14.22
C LEU A 65 -5.57 3.81 -14.62
N SER A 66 -5.21 2.74 -13.91
CA SER A 66 -5.69 1.39 -14.15
C SER A 66 -7.19 1.25 -13.96
N GLU A 67 -7.76 1.88 -12.93
CA GLU A 67 -9.19 1.87 -12.66
C GLU A 67 -10.00 2.53 -13.80
N ASP A 68 -9.59 3.72 -14.25
CA ASP A 68 -10.22 4.40 -15.39
C ASP A 68 -10.07 3.59 -16.67
N PHE A 69 -8.85 3.10 -16.95
CA PHE A 69 -8.58 2.31 -18.14
C PHE A 69 -9.48 1.07 -18.18
N TYR A 70 -9.55 0.31 -17.07
CA TYR A 70 -10.40 -0.86 -16.94
C TYR A 70 -11.89 -0.51 -17.08
N SER A 71 -12.34 0.60 -16.49
CA SER A 71 -13.71 1.08 -16.63
C SER A 71 -14.07 1.39 -18.10
N TYR A 72 -13.12 1.87 -18.89
CA TYR A 72 -13.32 2.19 -20.31
C TYR A 72 -13.13 0.97 -21.25
N THR A 73 -12.55 -0.14 -20.77
CA THR A 73 -12.32 -1.36 -21.56
C THR A 73 -13.28 -2.51 -21.26
N GLU A 74 -13.62 -2.81 -20.00
CA GLU A 74 -14.33 -4.04 -19.63
C GLU A 74 -15.84 -3.89 -19.33
N LYS A 75 -16.34 -2.69 -19.01
CA LYS A 75 -17.79 -2.49 -18.80
C LYS A 75 -18.53 -2.50 -20.14
N ALA A 76 -18.82 -3.72 -20.62
CA ALA A 76 -19.21 -4.09 -21.99
C ALA A 76 -20.32 -3.27 -22.67
N SER A 77 -21.21 -2.58 -21.93
CA SER A 77 -22.24 -1.72 -22.54
C SER A 77 -21.73 -0.32 -22.91
N ASN A 78 -20.76 0.23 -22.18
CA ASN A 78 -20.25 1.60 -22.35
C ASN A 78 -18.78 1.63 -22.78
N ALA A 79 -18.09 0.49 -22.86
CA ALA A 79 -16.71 0.42 -23.29
C ALA A 79 -16.55 0.94 -24.72
N THR A 80 -15.74 2.01 -24.87
CA THR A 80 -15.46 2.67 -26.15
C THR A 80 -14.11 2.24 -26.70
N LEU A 81 -13.10 2.05 -25.84
CA LEU A 81 -11.71 1.84 -26.24
C LEU A 81 -11.48 0.55 -27.05
N PRO A 82 -12.07 -0.61 -26.72
CA PRO A 82 -11.87 -1.83 -27.51
C PRO A 82 -12.45 -1.74 -28.93
N LYS A 83 -13.35 -0.78 -29.18
CA LYS A 83 -13.97 -0.56 -30.50
C LYS A 83 -13.15 0.37 -31.39
N LEU A 84 -12.08 0.96 -30.86
CA LEU A 84 -11.23 1.90 -31.59
C LEU A 84 -10.04 1.20 -32.23
N MET A 85 -9.76 1.58 -33.48
CA MET A 85 -8.53 1.21 -34.16
C MET A 85 -7.75 2.47 -34.46
N VAL A 86 -6.53 2.55 -33.93
CA VAL A 86 -5.64 3.69 -34.16
C VAL A 86 -4.79 3.43 -35.40
N HIS A 87 -4.86 4.31 -36.38
CA HIS A 87 -4.01 4.31 -37.55
C HIS A 87 -3.46 5.73 -37.79
N PRO A 88 -2.29 5.86 -38.43
CA PRO A 88 -1.78 7.18 -38.78
C PRO A 88 -2.75 7.90 -39.72
N TYR A 89 -2.97 9.19 -39.49
CA TYR A 89 -3.81 10.03 -40.35
C TYR A 89 -3.13 10.29 -41.70
N ILE A 90 -1.80 10.44 -41.70
CA ILE A 90 -0.97 10.63 -42.90
C ILE A 90 -0.13 9.36 -43.07
N PRO A 91 -0.16 8.70 -44.24
CA PRO A 91 0.70 7.56 -44.53
C PRO A 91 2.18 7.96 -44.35
N THR A 92 2.99 7.06 -43.80
CA THR A 92 4.42 7.31 -43.66
C THR A 92 5.07 7.38 -45.04
N THR A 93 5.90 8.39 -45.27
CA THR A 93 6.55 8.64 -46.55
C THR A 93 8.01 8.18 -46.56
N THR A 94 8.60 8.06 -45.37
CA THR A 94 9.98 7.61 -45.19
C THR A 94 10.07 6.34 -44.34
N GLU A 95 11.17 5.61 -44.50
CA GLU A 95 11.49 4.44 -43.67
C GLU A 95 11.67 4.82 -42.20
N GLN A 96 12.23 6.01 -41.93
CA GLN A 96 12.40 6.51 -40.56
C GLN A 96 11.06 6.77 -39.86
N GLU A 97 10.11 7.42 -40.53
CA GLU A 97 8.75 7.62 -40.01
C GLU A 97 8.05 6.29 -39.74
N THR A 98 8.23 5.33 -40.65
CA THR A 98 7.68 3.98 -40.52
C THR A 98 8.25 3.27 -39.29
N ASN A 99 9.55 3.36 -39.06
CA ASN A 99 10.22 2.76 -37.90
C ASN A 99 9.75 3.39 -36.58
N ILE A 100 9.66 4.74 -36.50
CA ILE A 100 9.18 5.43 -35.29
C ILE A 100 7.73 5.06 -35.00
N LEU A 101 6.87 5.10 -36.02
CA LEU A 101 5.45 4.79 -35.85
C LEU A 101 5.22 3.34 -35.43
N SER A 102 6.03 2.41 -35.95
CA SER A 102 5.96 0.99 -35.56
C SER A 102 6.26 0.77 -34.07
N VAL A 103 7.07 1.63 -33.46
CA VAL A 103 7.37 1.59 -32.03
C VAL A 103 6.24 2.23 -31.22
N LEU A 104 5.71 3.37 -31.68
CA LEU A 104 4.62 4.09 -30.98
C LEU A 104 3.30 3.32 -30.96
N LEU A 105 2.98 2.60 -32.04
CA LEU A 105 1.77 1.78 -32.16
C LEU A 105 1.98 0.31 -31.76
N ARG A 106 3.13 -0.01 -31.16
CA ARG A 106 3.44 -1.38 -30.74
C ARG A 106 2.50 -1.81 -29.62
N THR A 107 1.82 -2.93 -29.83
CA THR A 107 1.01 -3.63 -28.81
C THR A 107 1.69 -4.87 -28.24
N LYS A 108 2.83 -5.26 -28.80
CA LYS A 108 3.62 -6.40 -28.31
C LYS A 108 4.13 -6.11 -26.89
N LEU A 109 3.94 -7.08 -26.00
CA LEU A 109 4.44 -7.04 -24.63
C LEU A 109 5.98 -6.92 -24.58
N ILE A 110 6.47 -6.40 -23.46
CA ILE A 110 7.92 -6.33 -23.20
C ILE A 110 8.42 -7.75 -22.94
N PRO A 111 9.63 -8.14 -23.42
CA PRO A 111 10.12 -9.52 -23.30
C PRO A 111 10.10 -10.10 -21.88
N ASP A 112 10.38 -9.28 -20.86
CA ASP A 112 10.36 -9.73 -19.46
C ASP A 112 8.95 -10.11 -19.00
N ILE A 113 7.92 -9.41 -19.48
CA ILE A 113 6.51 -9.71 -19.21
C ILE A 113 6.11 -10.98 -19.99
N GLU A 114 6.49 -11.10 -21.26
CA GLU A 114 6.22 -12.31 -22.06
C GLU A 114 6.80 -13.57 -21.39
N LYS A 115 8.01 -13.46 -20.86
CA LYS A 115 8.67 -14.55 -20.13
C LYS A 115 7.92 -14.90 -18.85
N LEU A 116 7.51 -13.90 -18.07
CA LEU A 116 6.77 -14.09 -16.83
C LEU A 116 5.39 -14.74 -17.08
N GLU A 117 4.68 -14.32 -18.13
CA GLU A 117 3.42 -14.94 -18.54
C GLU A 117 3.61 -16.40 -18.94
N ALA A 118 4.65 -16.72 -19.72
CA ALA A 118 4.95 -18.08 -20.12
C ALA A 118 5.33 -18.98 -18.93
N GLU A 119 6.10 -18.47 -17.98
CA GLU A 119 6.44 -19.18 -16.73
C GLU A 119 5.20 -19.43 -15.87
N THR A 120 4.30 -18.43 -15.77
CA THR A 120 3.05 -18.54 -15.03
C THR A 120 2.12 -19.58 -15.66
N GLN A 121 1.97 -19.55 -16.99
CA GLN A 121 1.17 -20.53 -17.73
C GLN A 121 1.73 -21.96 -17.59
N ALA A 122 3.05 -22.12 -17.64
CA ALA A 122 3.69 -23.41 -17.43
C ALA A 122 3.44 -23.95 -16.01
N THR A 123 3.48 -23.07 -15.01
CA THR A 123 3.20 -23.42 -13.61
C THR A 123 1.75 -23.86 -13.44
N ILE A 124 0.79 -23.09 -13.98
CA ILE A 124 -0.64 -23.45 -13.95
C ILE A 124 -0.87 -24.81 -14.64
N ALA A 125 -0.28 -25.03 -15.81
CA ALA A 125 -0.41 -26.31 -16.51
C ALA A 125 0.16 -27.50 -15.72
N GLN A 126 1.25 -27.29 -14.99
CA GLN A 126 1.83 -28.31 -14.11
C GLN A 126 0.95 -28.63 -12.91
N GLU A 127 0.35 -27.62 -12.28
CA GLU A 127 -0.60 -27.80 -11.17
C GLU A 127 -1.86 -28.56 -11.63
N LEU A 128 -2.40 -28.23 -12.80
CA LEU A 128 -3.55 -28.93 -13.39
C LEU A 128 -3.31 -30.42 -13.62
N LEU A 129 -2.10 -30.79 -14.04
CA LEU A 129 -1.72 -32.19 -14.23
C LEU A 129 -1.48 -32.93 -12.90
N SER A 130 -1.14 -32.19 -11.83
CA SER A 130 -0.82 -32.75 -10.52
C SER A 130 -2.06 -33.00 -9.66
N ASP A 131 -3.08 -32.15 -9.76
CA ASP A 131 -4.36 -32.33 -9.05
C ASP A 131 -5.23 -33.41 -9.70
N ASN A 132 -5.11 -33.61 -11.02
CA ASN A 132 -5.69 -34.74 -11.73
C ASN A 132 -4.83 -36.00 -11.54
N ASN A 133 -4.86 -36.58 -10.34
CA ASN A 133 -4.21 -37.83 -9.92
C ASN A 133 -4.59 -39.10 -10.73
N ASN A 134 -5.07 -38.97 -11.96
CA ASN A 134 -5.15 -40.02 -12.95
C ASN A 134 -4.07 -39.77 -14.03
N LEU A 135 -2.91 -40.40 -13.85
CA LEU A 135 -1.97 -40.66 -14.95
C LEU A 135 -2.76 -41.27 -16.13
N PRO A 136 -2.86 -40.63 -17.30
CA PRO A 136 -3.20 -41.36 -18.50
C PRO A 136 -1.90 -42.06 -18.93
N THR A 137 -1.81 -43.35 -18.63
CA THR A 137 -0.90 -44.25 -19.36
C THR A 137 -1.05 -43.98 -20.86
N ALA A 138 0.08 -43.81 -21.54
CA ALA A 138 0.27 -43.36 -22.92
C ALA A 138 -0.43 -44.19 -24.02
N SER A 139 -1.75 -44.38 -23.93
CA SER A 139 -2.52 -45.27 -24.81
C SER A 139 -3.95 -44.79 -24.98
N GLN A 140 -4.17 -43.54 -25.40
CA GLN A 140 -5.46 -43.08 -25.92
C GLN A 140 -5.31 -41.80 -26.77
N MET A 141 -4.79 -41.96 -27.99
CA MET A 141 -4.79 -40.92 -29.04
C MET A 141 -6.15 -40.86 -29.78
N SER A 142 -7.28 -40.85 -29.06
CA SER A 142 -8.60 -40.74 -29.68
C SER A 142 -9.61 -40.16 -28.70
N HIS A 143 -9.63 -38.84 -28.48
CA HIS A 143 -10.73 -38.17 -27.75
C HIS A 143 -10.75 -36.63 -27.87
N ASN A 144 -10.64 -36.06 -29.08
CA ASN A 144 -10.70 -34.59 -29.26
C ASN A 144 -12.03 -33.93 -28.79
N ALA A 145 -13.11 -34.71 -28.63
CA ALA A 145 -14.41 -34.21 -28.13
C ALA A 145 -14.53 -34.28 -26.60
N ASP A 146 -13.81 -35.18 -25.94
CA ASP A 146 -13.77 -35.23 -24.46
C ASP A 146 -12.85 -34.12 -23.92
N ASP A 147 -11.79 -33.77 -24.65
CA ASP A 147 -10.87 -32.69 -24.26
C ASP A 147 -11.59 -31.34 -24.15
N GLU A 148 -12.51 -31.02 -25.07
CA GLU A 148 -13.26 -29.75 -25.02
C GLU A 148 -14.24 -29.71 -23.85
N GLN A 149 -14.89 -30.83 -23.52
CA GLN A 149 -15.73 -30.95 -22.33
C GLN A 149 -14.92 -30.93 -21.04
N LEU A 150 -13.73 -31.53 -21.04
CA LEU A 150 -12.81 -31.56 -19.91
C LEU A 150 -12.28 -30.15 -19.62
N ILE A 151 -11.88 -29.40 -20.66
CA ILE A 151 -11.50 -27.99 -20.57
C ILE A 151 -12.68 -27.16 -20.03
N HIS A 152 -13.90 -27.38 -20.54
CA HIS A 152 -15.07 -26.65 -20.05
C HIS A 152 -15.39 -26.95 -18.58
N ASN A 153 -15.29 -28.21 -18.16
CA ASN A 153 -15.49 -28.62 -16.77
C ASN A 153 -14.40 -28.04 -15.85
N GLN A 154 -13.14 -28.05 -16.28
CA GLN A 154 -12.05 -27.40 -15.57
C GLN A 154 -12.29 -25.90 -15.44
N LEU A 155 -12.64 -25.21 -16.53
CA LEU A 155 -12.96 -23.79 -16.52
C LEU A 155 -14.09 -23.48 -15.52
N ASN A 156 -15.15 -24.29 -15.51
CA ASN A 156 -16.26 -24.13 -14.57
C ASN A 156 -15.80 -24.35 -13.11
N GLN A 157 -14.93 -25.32 -12.85
CA GLN A 157 -14.34 -25.53 -11.53
C GLN A 157 -13.50 -24.32 -11.10
N TRP A 158 -12.69 -23.76 -11.99
CA TRP A 158 -11.88 -22.56 -11.72
C TRP A 158 -12.75 -21.33 -11.48
N ASN A 159 -13.78 -21.11 -12.27
CA ASN A 159 -14.74 -20.03 -12.04
C ASN A 159 -15.39 -20.18 -10.67
N HIS A 160 -15.75 -21.39 -10.25
CA HIS A 160 -16.33 -21.60 -8.94
C HIS A 160 -15.33 -21.38 -7.79
N LEU A 161 -14.07 -21.79 -7.96
CA LEU A 161 -13.00 -21.51 -7.01
C LEU A 161 -12.71 -20.00 -6.91
N LEU A 162 -12.70 -19.30 -8.04
CA LEU A 162 -12.55 -17.85 -8.12
C LEU A 162 -13.70 -17.15 -7.39
N GLU A 163 -14.95 -17.47 -7.70
CA GLU A 163 -16.13 -16.92 -7.03
C GLU A 163 -16.09 -17.14 -5.51
N ARG A 164 -15.67 -18.34 -5.08
CA ARG A 164 -15.52 -18.66 -3.66
C ARG A 164 -14.41 -17.83 -3.01
N HIS A 165 -13.26 -17.71 -3.67
CA HIS A 165 -12.15 -16.89 -3.19
C HIS A 165 -12.56 -15.42 -3.06
N ASP A 166 -13.21 -14.87 -4.09
CA ASP A 166 -13.65 -13.48 -4.12
C ASP A 166 -14.67 -13.21 -3.01
N ARG A 167 -15.60 -14.14 -2.78
CA ARG A 167 -16.53 -14.05 -1.65
C ARG A 167 -15.80 -14.06 -0.31
N LEU A 168 -14.83 -14.95 -0.11
CA LEU A 168 -14.04 -14.99 1.13
C LEU A 168 -13.23 -13.71 1.34
N ALA A 169 -12.66 -13.15 0.28
CA ALA A 169 -11.92 -11.88 0.34
C ALA A 169 -12.83 -10.71 0.72
N VAL A 170 -14.04 -10.65 0.15
CA VAL A 170 -15.06 -9.65 0.50
C VAL A 170 -15.53 -9.81 1.94
N ASP A 171 -15.83 -11.03 2.37
CA ASP A 171 -16.25 -11.33 3.74
C ASP A 171 -15.15 -10.95 4.76
N ALA A 172 -13.89 -11.23 4.45
CA ALA A 172 -12.75 -10.83 5.28
C ALA A 172 -12.57 -9.30 5.33
N ALA A 173 -12.72 -8.61 4.20
CA ALA A 173 -12.67 -7.15 4.16
C ALA A 173 -13.79 -6.51 4.99
N ASN A 174 -15.01 -7.05 4.89
CA ASN A 174 -16.16 -6.61 5.68
C ASN A 174 -15.93 -6.86 7.18
N PHE A 175 -15.42 -8.04 7.55
CA PHE A 175 -15.09 -8.37 8.93
C PHE A 175 -14.05 -7.41 9.52
N ILE A 176 -12.98 -7.10 8.78
CA ILE A 176 -11.98 -6.12 9.22
C ILE A 176 -12.59 -4.73 9.32
N SER A 177 -13.46 -4.35 8.38
CA SER A 177 -14.15 -3.07 8.41
C SER A 177 -15.02 -2.94 9.66
N GLU A 178 -15.81 -3.97 9.99
CA GLU A 178 -16.67 -4.03 11.18
C GLU A 178 -15.83 -4.00 12.47
N LEU A 179 -14.77 -4.81 12.55
CA LEU A 179 -13.83 -4.78 13.66
C LEU A 179 -13.19 -3.40 13.83
N SER A 180 -12.83 -2.74 12.71
CA SER A 180 -12.23 -1.42 12.74
C SER A 180 -13.21 -0.31 13.12
N SER A 181 -14.51 -0.46 12.81
CA SER A 181 -15.54 0.50 13.23
C SER A 181 -15.90 0.33 14.70
N ASP A 182 -16.05 -0.92 15.14
CA ASP A 182 -16.51 -1.25 16.48
C ASP A 182 -15.44 -0.99 17.53
N HIS A 183 -14.17 -1.20 17.18
CA HIS A 183 -13.03 -0.97 18.05
C HIS A 183 -12.20 0.27 17.66
N ARG A 184 -12.68 1.10 16.74
CA ARG A 184 -12.05 2.38 16.37
C ARG A 184 -11.62 3.22 17.59
N PRO A 185 -12.47 3.44 18.61
CA PRO A 185 -12.06 4.19 19.79
C PRO A 185 -10.90 3.51 20.52
N ASN A 186 -10.92 2.18 20.65
CA ASN A 186 -9.89 1.40 21.35
C ASN A 186 -8.52 1.46 20.65
N PHE A 187 -8.47 1.56 19.32
CA PHE A 187 -7.20 1.72 18.59
C PHE A 187 -6.57 3.12 18.77
N MET A 188 -7.37 4.11 19.18
CA MET A 188 -6.93 5.49 19.38
C MET A 188 -6.63 5.81 20.85
N LEU A 189 -7.01 4.92 21.78
CA LEU A 189 -6.59 5.02 23.18
C LEU A 189 -5.06 4.92 23.24
N ARG A 190 -4.43 5.88 23.91
CA ARG A 190 -3.04 5.74 24.29
C ARG A 190 -3.00 4.74 25.44
N TYR A 191 -2.02 3.84 25.45
CA TYR A 191 -1.85 2.90 26.57
C TYR A 191 -1.74 3.60 27.94
N GLU A 192 -1.40 4.90 27.97
CA GLU A 192 -1.43 5.74 29.19
C GLU A 192 -2.84 5.82 29.81
N ASP A 193 -3.90 5.93 29.00
CA ASP A 193 -5.29 6.01 29.47
C ASP A 193 -5.85 4.65 29.96
N GLN A 194 -5.17 3.54 29.63
CA GLN A 194 -5.49 2.19 30.14
C GLN A 194 -4.77 1.89 31.44
N ILE A 195 -3.53 2.38 31.60
CA ILE A 195 -2.78 2.26 32.85
C ILE A 195 -3.47 3.10 33.93
N ASP A 196 -3.89 4.33 33.62
CA ASP A 196 -4.61 5.16 34.60
C ASP A 196 -5.97 4.54 35.02
N GLN A 197 -6.63 3.75 34.16
CA GLN A 197 -7.87 3.03 34.52
C GLN A 197 -7.62 1.72 35.29
N GLU A 198 -6.56 0.98 34.96
CA GLU A 198 -6.17 -0.21 35.72
C GLU A 198 -5.56 0.15 37.09
N ASP A 199 -4.87 1.29 37.19
CA ASP A 199 -4.37 1.87 38.44
C ASP A 199 -5.53 2.50 39.25
N ASP A 200 -6.48 3.24 38.65
CA ASP A 200 -7.65 3.76 39.40
C ASP A 200 -8.54 2.63 40.00
N ASP A 201 -8.63 1.46 39.34
CA ASP A 201 -9.39 0.31 39.84
C ASP A 201 -8.57 -0.64 40.76
N GLN A 202 -7.23 -0.51 40.82
CA GLN A 202 -6.34 -1.30 41.71
C GLN A 202 -5.72 -0.50 42.86
N GLU A 203 -5.62 0.83 42.78
CA GLU A 203 -5.02 1.70 43.81
C GLU A 203 -5.90 1.84 45.07
N ASP A 204 -7.16 1.42 45.02
CA ASP A 204 -8.05 1.44 46.19
C ASP A 204 -7.82 0.27 47.18
N GLU A 205 -7.02 -0.77 46.84
CA GLU A 205 -6.86 -1.95 47.70
C GLU A 205 -5.48 -2.20 48.34
N GLU A 206 -4.37 -1.63 47.87
CA GLU A 206 -3.07 -1.83 48.53
C GLU A 206 -2.16 -0.62 48.33
N MET A 207 -1.79 0.08 49.42
CA MET A 207 -0.40 0.50 49.75
C MET A 207 -0.38 1.53 50.88
N GLY A 208 -0.37 1.03 52.12
CA GLY A 208 0.13 1.75 53.29
C GLY A 208 1.66 1.79 53.31
N GLU A 209 2.32 2.22 52.22
CA GLU A 209 3.75 2.54 52.21
C GLU A 209 3.92 4.05 52.38
N GLU A 210 4.57 4.46 53.47
CA GLU A 210 4.94 5.85 53.74
C GLU A 210 5.56 6.49 52.48
N GLU A 211 4.96 7.60 52.03
CA GLU A 211 5.23 8.17 50.72
C GLU A 211 6.73 8.51 50.55
N GLU A 212 7.42 7.88 49.58
CA GLU A 212 8.88 7.91 49.43
C GLU A 212 9.51 9.32 49.42
N TRP A 213 8.72 10.33 49.03
CA TRP A 213 9.15 11.73 48.99
C TRP A 213 9.31 12.34 50.40
N GLU A 214 8.52 11.92 51.38
CA GLU A 214 8.67 12.33 52.78
C GLU A 214 9.97 11.79 53.39
N LYS A 215 10.27 10.52 53.12
CA LYS A 215 11.51 9.86 53.56
C LYS A 215 12.77 10.53 52.99
N MET A 216 12.69 11.00 51.76
CA MET A 216 13.75 11.73 51.08
C MET A 216 13.80 13.22 51.45
N GLY A 217 12.88 13.68 52.30
CA GLY A 217 12.84 15.04 52.84
C GLY A 217 12.36 16.10 51.87
N PHE A 218 11.64 15.71 50.81
CA PHE A 218 11.05 16.66 49.88
C PHE A 218 9.82 17.33 50.50
N PRO A 219 9.59 18.63 50.25
CA PRO A 219 8.46 19.35 50.83
C PRO A 219 7.12 19.07 50.15
N SER A 220 7.13 18.47 48.96
CA SER A 220 5.94 17.98 48.27
C SER A 220 6.29 16.90 47.24
N GLN A 221 5.32 16.03 46.94
CA GLN A 221 5.43 15.01 45.90
C GLN A 221 5.74 15.61 44.52
N GLU A 222 5.19 16.79 44.20
CA GLU A 222 5.46 17.48 42.93
C GLU A 222 6.94 17.88 42.76
N ILE A 223 7.58 18.35 43.82
CA ILE A 223 8.99 18.77 43.80
C ILE A 223 9.89 17.54 43.67
N TRP A 224 9.52 16.43 44.31
CA TRP A 224 10.19 15.14 44.14
C TRP A 224 10.05 14.60 42.70
N LYS A 225 8.86 14.63 42.11
CA LYS A 225 8.64 14.22 40.70
C LYS A 225 9.47 15.06 39.73
N LYS A 226 9.55 16.38 39.94
CA LYS A 226 10.42 17.29 39.16
C LYS A 226 11.91 16.97 39.31
N TRP A 227 12.36 16.65 40.52
CA TRP A 227 13.74 16.22 40.76
C TRP A 227 14.07 14.88 40.09
N LYS A 228 13.13 13.92 40.12
CA LYS A 228 13.26 12.62 39.45
C LYS A 228 13.40 12.77 37.93
N LEU A 229 12.61 13.65 37.33
CA LEU A 229 12.71 14.02 35.91
C LEU A 229 14.06 14.68 35.58
N GLU A 230 14.55 15.57 36.45
CA GLU A 230 15.87 16.21 36.30
C GLU A 230 17.01 15.17 36.31
N CYS A 231 16.95 14.19 37.22
CA CYS A 231 17.92 13.11 37.29
C CYS A 231 17.84 12.17 36.08
N LEU A 232 16.63 11.89 35.58
CA LEU A 232 16.42 11.09 34.38
C LEU A 232 17.02 11.76 33.14
N LEU A 233 16.77 13.07 32.96
CA LEU A 233 17.35 13.86 31.87
C LEU A 233 18.88 13.89 31.94
N ASN A 234 19.44 14.01 33.15
CA ASN A 234 20.88 13.98 33.36
C ASN A 234 21.49 12.59 33.11
N PHE A 235 20.76 11.53 33.42
CA PHE A 235 21.16 10.16 33.09
C PHE A 235 21.24 9.96 31.58
N TYR A 236 20.21 10.37 30.84
CA TYR A 236 20.19 10.24 29.38
C TYR A 236 21.22 11.14 28.67
N SER A 237 21.59 12.28 29.26
CA SER A 237 22.55 13.21 28.66
C SER A 237 24.00 12.98 29.07
N SER A 238 24.26 12.50 30.30
CA SER A 238 25.61 12.42 30.87
C SER A 238 25.97 11.08 31.51
N GLY A 239 25.03 10.12 31.56
CA GLY A 239 25.22 8.79 32.17
C GLY A 239 25.31 8.80 33.70
N LYS A 240 24.94 9.90 34.35
CA LYS A 240 25.01 10.06 35.82
C LYS A 240 23.62 10.05 36.44
N ASN A 241 23.46 9.25 37.49
CA ASN A 241 22.18 9.03 38.17
C ASN A 241 21.68 10.22 39.00
N GLU A 242 22.53 11.21 39.29
CA GLU A 242 22.15 12.41 40.04
C GLU A 242 22.76 13.67 39.45
N VAL A 243 22.00 14.76 39.51
CA VAL A 243 22.51 16.12 39.25
C VAL A 243 23.16 16.65 40.53
N ILE A 244 24.50 16.65 40.53
CA ILE A 244 25.30 17.20 41.63
C ILE A 244 24.99 18.70 41.75
N GLY A 245 24.35 19.10 42.86
CA GLY A 245 24.00 20.49 43.13
C GLY A 245 22.61 20.92 42.65
N SER A 246 21.70 19.98 42.32
CA SER A 246 20.29 20.30 41.99
C SER A 246 19.66 21.20 43.05
N ASP A 247 19.07 22.31 42.60
CA ASP A 247 18.38 23.26 43.47
C ASP A 247 17.11 22.66 44.08
N LEU A 248 16.49 21.68 43.40
CA LEU A 248 15.33 20.93 43.93
C LEU A 248 15.74 20.04 45.11
N LYS A 249 16.90 19.39 45.05
CA LYS A 249 17.45 18.62 46.19
C LYS A 249 17.90 19.52 47.33
N LYS A 250 18.43 20.72 47.04
CA LYS A 250 18.76 21.71 48.09
C LYS A 250 17.52 22.21 48.81
N LEU A 251 16.43 22.50 48.08
CA LEU A 251 15.14 22.92 48.65
C LEU A 251 14.56 21.87 49.61
N ALA A 252 14.73 20.58 49.30
CA ALA A 252 14.39 19.49 50.21
C ALA A 252 15.21 19.55 51.51
N THR A 253 16.54 19.68 51.41
CA THR A 253 17.41 19.74 52.60
C THR A 253 17.22 21.00 53.46
N THR A 254 16.84 22.13 52.88
CA THR A 254 16.58 23.36 53.64
C THR A 254 15.21 23.35 54.32
N ALA A 255 14.18 22.81 53.67
CA ALA A 255 12.85 22.64 54.27
C ALA A 255 12.89 21.71 55.49
N ASN A 256 13.62 20.59 55.40
CA ASN A 256 13.72 19.60 56.47
C ASN A 256 14.51 20.09 57.70
N ASN A 257 15.37 21.11 57.53
CA ASN A 257 16.08 21.77 58.62
C ASN A 257 15.26 22.88 59.30
N ALA A 258 14.24 23.41 58.62
CA ALA A 258 13.33 24.42 59.18
C ALA A 258 12.24 23.80 60.06
N THR A 259 11.83 22.56 59.80
CA THR A 259 10.84 21.80 60.59
C THR A 259 11.41 21.13 61.85
N LYS A 260 12.74 21.07 62.00
CA LYS A 260 13.43 20.52 63.20
C LYS A 260 13.86 21.57 64.23
N LYS A 261 13.41 22.82 64.12
CA LYS A 261 13.69 23.90 65.07
C LYS A 261 12.45 24.31 65.85
#